data_AF-A0A7C3XS10-F1
#
_entry.id   AF-A0A7C3XS10-F1
#
_cell.length_a   1.000
_cell.length_b   1.000
_cell.length_c   1.000
_cell.angle_alpha   90.00
_cell.angle_beta   90.00
_cell.angle_gamma   90.00
#
_symmetry.space_group_name_H-M   'P 1'
#
loop_
_entity.id
_entity.type
_entity.pdbx_description
1 polymer ?
#
loop_
_entity_poly.entity_id
_entity_poly.type
_entity_poly.pdbx_seq_one_letter_code
_entity_poly.pdbx_strand_id
1 'polypeptide(L)'
;MKNFVLSSFIRPDNIFILKSKKKDSALKELLNILCKNFKIKDSTKILAEIQKREKESPTAFGRGIAIPHYRIKTLKGLLLITGLSPKGIDYEAHDGIPVRIIFLILAGKNKEKEYIKLVAELVKFVKTENIILHDNIFKSAENFMECVKSFDNDKMPGLSSKLQNILRYEELLNEINTLNKEITDNDENNNRTITEHITELKKELENLSKEIDRSLLERILRLAEKFNNSISARIFNDSCSYCFSQPSAIEINNVKKGEIVFCVSCGKVLYIKD
;
A
#
# COMPACT_ATOMS: atom_id res chain seq x y z
N MET A 1 -12.42 13.61 -10.48
CA MET A 1 -11.09 14.11 -10.01
C MET A 1 -10.03 13.36 -10.79
N LYS A 2 -8.91 13.98 -11.19
CA LYS A 2 -7.82 13.25 -11.87
C LYS A 2 -7.29 12.16 -10.92
N ASN A 3 -7.26 10.91 -11.40
CA ASN A 3 -6.60 9.80 -10.71
C ASN A 3 -5.16 10.21 -10.38
N PHE A 4 -4.73 9.99 -9.15
CA PHE A 4 -3.35 10.22 -8.75
C PHE A 4 -2.51 9.05 -9.29
N VAL A 5 -1.39 9.35 -9.95
CA VAL A 5 -0.53 8.35 -10.60
C VAL A 5 0.83 8.41 -9.89
N LEU A 6 1.11 7.47 -9.01
CA LEU A 6 2.30 7.42 -8.15
C LEU A 6 3.61 7.39 -8.95
N SER A 7 3.68 6.65 -10.05
CA SER A 7 4.83 6.59 -10.97
C SER A 7 5.17 7.93 -11.59
N SER A 8 4.25 8.89 -11.62
CA SER A 8 4.56 10.27 -12.06
C SER A 8 5.42 11.04 -11.05
N PHE A 9 5.47 10.60 -9.79
CA PHE A 9 6.28 11.17 -8.71
C PHE A 9 7.59 10.41 -8.46
N ILE A 10 7.66 9.14 -8.86
CA ILE A 10 8.85 8.29 -8.70
C ILE A 10 9.62 8.24 -10.02
N ARG A 11 10.80 8.86 -10.05
CA ARG A 11 11.67 8.83 -11.23
C ARG A 11 12.60 7.61 -11.13
N PRO A 12 12.81 6.83 -12.22
CA PRO A 12 13.77 5.73 -12.24
C PRO A 12 15.17 6.14 -11.74
N ASP A 13 15.65 7.31 -12.17
CA ASP A 13 16.95 7.87 -11.77
C ASP A 13 17.01 8.32 -10.29
N ASN A 14 15.89 8.25 -9.57
CA ASN A 14 15.77 8.57 -8.15
C ASN A 14 15.46 7.32 -7.30
N ILE A 15 15.77 6.11 -7.81
CA ILE A 15 15.67 4.87 -7.04
C ILE A 15 17.07 4.28 -6.88
N PHE A 16 17.46 4.02 -5.63
CA PHE A 16 18.80 3.55 -5.33
C PHE A 16 18.77 2.40 -4.33
N ILE A 17 19.57 1.37 -4.62
CA ILE A 17 19.89 0.35 -3.63
C ILE A 17 20.88 0.97 -2.65
N LEU A 18 20.47 1.04 -1.37
CA LEU A 18 21.24 1.64 -0.31
C LEU A 18 22.49 0.81 0.00
N LYS A 19 23.64 1.50 0.09
CA LYS A 19 24.87 0.91 0.63
C LYS A 19 24.93 1.03 2.15
N SER A 20 24.29 2.08 2.67
CA SER A 20 24.22 2.37 4.10
C SER A 20 23.43 1.33 4.88
N LYS A 21 23.91 1.00 6.09
CA LYS A 21 23.27 0.05 7.02
C LYS A 21 22.67 0.71 8.26
N LYS A 22 22.85 2.02 8.41
CA LYS A 22 22.37 2.82 9.55
C LYS A 22 21.51 3.98 9.05
N LYS A 23 20.52 4.36 9.84
CA LYS A 23 19.57 5.46 9.61
C LYS A 23 20.24 6.74 9.09
N ASP A 24 21.16 7.31 9.86
CA ASP A 24 21.83 8.58 9.50
C ASP A 24 22.62 8.50 8.20
N SER A 25 23.35 7.39 7.99
CA SER A 25 24.10 7.18 6.76
C SER A 25 23.19 7.05 5.54
N ALA A 26 22.03 6.39 5.68
CA ALA A 26 21.07 6.24 4.59
C ALA A 26 20.39 7.56 4.24
N LEU A 27 20.02 8.37 5.24
CA LEU A 27 19.49 9.71 5.02
C LEU A 27 20.50 10.61 4.29
N LYS A 28 21.77 10.57 4.71
CA LYS A 28 22.86 11.31 4.06
C LYS A 28 23.09 10.84 2.62
N GLU A 29 23.13 9.53 2.39
CA GLU A 29 23.31 8.93 1.06
C GLU A 29 22.21 9.40 0.09
N LEU A 30 20.94 9.24 0.48
CA LEU A 30 19.79 9.65 -0.34
C LEU A 30 19.75 11.16 -0.58
N LEU A 31 19.95 11.97 0.46
CA LEU A 31 19.90 13.42 0.32
C LEU A 31 21.01 13.93 -0.59
N ASN A 32 22.22 13.39 -0.50
CA ASN A 32 23.33 13.80 -1.37
C ASN A 32 23.03 13.53 -2.84
N ILE A 33 22.45 12.35 -3.15
CA ILE A 33 22.06 12.01 -4.51
C ILE A 33 20.96 12.95 -5.00
N LEU A 34 19.92 13.17 -4.19
CA LEU A 34 18.81 14.04 -4.56
C LEU A 34 19.26 15.49 -4.77
N CYS A 35 20.09 16.03 -3.88
CA CYS A 35 20.64 17.38 -4.03
C CYS A 35 21.52 17.50 -5.27
N LYS A 36 22.32 16.46 -5.61
CA LYS A 36 23.11 16.42 -6.83
C LYS A 36 22.23 16.43 -8.08
N ASN A 37 21.23 15.55 -8.15
CA ASN A 37 20.34 15.41 -9.31
C ASN A 37 19.56 16.70 -9.61
N PHE A 38 19.19 17.46 -8.58
CA PHE A 38 18.37 18.67 -8.71
C PHE A 38 19.12 19.97 -8.44
N LYS A 39 20.45 19.93 -8.33
CA LYS A 39 21.33 21.09 -8.07
C LYS A 39 20.88 21.92 -6.85
N ILE A 40 20.42 21.23 -5.80
CA ILE A 40 20.00 21.86 -4.54
C ILE A 40 21.25 22.22 -3.73
N LYS A 41 21.32 23.47 -3.28
CA LYS A 41 22.41 23.95 -2.42
C LYS A 41 22.18 23.54 -0.96
N ASP A 42 23.24 23.60 -0.16
CA ASP A 42 23.19 23.43 1.29
C ASP A 42 22.69 22.05 1.78
N SER A 43 23.08 20.95 1.11
CA SER A 43 22.71 19.58 1.51
C SER A 43 23.06 19.29 2.98
N THR A 44 24.17 19.81 3.50
CA THR A 44 24.56 19.67 4.91
C THR A 44 23.54 20.28 5.87
N LYS A 45 23.03 21.47 5.54
CA LYS A 45 22.01 22.15 6.36
C LYS A 45 20.69 21.41 6.30
N ILE A 46 20.28 20.97 5.10
CA ILE A 46 19.05 20.20 4.91
C ILE A 46 19.12 18.87 5.69
N LEU A 47 20.29 18.20 5.68
CA LEU A 47 20.49 16.97 6.41
C LEU A 47 20.33 17.17 7.92
N ALA A 48 20.96 18.21 8.48
CA ALA A 48 20.88 18.50 9.90
C ALA A 48 19.43 18.74 10.35
N GLU A 49 18.64 19.43 9.54
CA GLU A 49 17.23 19.69 9.83
C GLU A 49 16.35 18.43 9.72
N ILE A 50 16.61 17.57 8.73
CA ILE A 50 15.95 16.26 8.62
C ILE A 50 16.26 15.42 9.85
N GLN A 51 17.54 15.31 10.24
CA GLN A 51 17.95 14.50 11.39
C GLN A 51 17.38 15.04 12.70
N LYS A 52 17.33 16.36 12.87
CA LYS A 52 16.68 16.98 14.03
C LYS A 52 15.20 16.59 14.11
N ARG A 53 14.45 16.76 13.01
CA ARG A 53 13.04 16.35 12.92
C ARG A 53 12.86 14.87 13.23
N GLU A 54 13.71 14.04 12.65
CA GLU A 54 13.66 12.58 12.77
C GLU A 54 13.94 12.09 14.20
N LYS A 55 14.71 12.85 14.98
CA LYS A 55 14.95 12.60 16.40
C LYS A 55 13.75 13.01 17.28
N GLU A 56 13.06 14.09 16.92
CA GLU A 56 11.89 14.60 17.65
C GLU A 56 10.62 13.80 17.32
N SER A 57 10.48 13.37 16.06
CA SER A 57 9.32 12.64 15.55
C SER A 57 9.79 11.64 14.49
N PRO A 58 10.01 10.36 14.87
CA PRO A 58 10.42 9.32 13.95
C PRO A 58 9.42 9.15 12.81
N THR A 59 9.94 8.95 11.59
CA THR A 59 9.13 8.79 10.38
C THR A 59 9.04 7.35 9.90
N ALA A 60 9.52 6.40 10.70
CA ALA A 60 9.20 5.00 10.52
C ALA A 60 7.69 4.79 10.72
N PHE A 61 7.01 4.40 9.64
CA PHE A 61 5.58 4.11 9.68
C PHE A 61 5.30 2.66 10.16
N GLY A 62 6.36 1.87 10.33
CA GLY A 62 6.26 0.42 10.55
C GLY A 62 6.13 -0.34 9.22
N ARG A 63 6.00 -1.66 9.30
CA ARG A 63 5.91 -2.58 8.16
C ARG A 63 7.10 -2.48 7.20
N GLY A 64 8.26 -2.06 7.70
CA GLY A 64 9.48 -1.94 6.91
C GLY A 64 9.62 -0.67 6.05
N ILE A 65 8.87 0.40 6.34
CA ILE A 65 9.02 1.70 5.63
C ILE A 65 9.29 2.89 6.55
N ALA A 66 10.00 3.87 5.99
CA ALA A 66 10.13 5.21 6.56
C ALA A 66 9.91 6.30 5.50
N ILE A 67 9.30 7.42 5.91
CA ILE A 67 8.98 8.55 5.02
C ILE A 67 9.55 9.87 5.59
N PRO A 68 10.89 9.99 5.69
CA PRO A 68 11.54 11.21 6.12
C PRO A 68 11.24 12.34 5.13
N HIS A 69 11.05 13.56 5.64
CA HIS A 69 10.66 14.69 4.80
C HIS A 69 11.10 16.04 5.34
N TYR A 70 11.29 17.00 4.43
CA TYR A 70 11.66 18.37 4.78
C TYR A 70 11.09 19.42 3.82
N ARG A 71 10.80 20.61 4.35
CA ARG A 71 10.26 21.74 3.57
C ARG A 71 11.38 22.70 3.17
N ILE A 72 11.50 22.99 1.88
CA ILE A 72 12.49 23.92 1.32
C ILE A 72 11.76 25.13 0.73
N LYS A 73 11.98 26.31 1.31
CA LYS A 73 11.31 27.56 0.89
C LYS A 73 11.52 27.92 -0.58
N THR A 74 12.71 27.65 -1.11
CA THR A 74 13.12 27.98 -2.48
C THR A 74 12.72 26.92 -3.51
N LEU A 75 12.29 25.74 -3.06
CA LEU A 75 11.82 24.67 -3.95
C LEU A 75 10.38 24.98 -4.38
N LYS A 76 10.09 24.83 -5.68
CA LYS A 76 8.76 25.08 -6.26
C LYS A 76 7.87 23.83 -6.33
N GLY A 77 8.46 22.64 -6.23
CA GLY A 77 7.81 21.35 -6.47
C GLY A 77 7.95 20.36 -5.32
N LEU A 78 7.61 19.11 -5.59
CA LEU A 78 7.95 17.96 -4.75
C LEU A 78 9.09 17.20 -5.40
N LEU A 79 10.05 16.78 -4.58
CA LEU A 79 11.11 15.89 -4.97
C LEU A 79 11.06 14.65 -4.08
N LEU A 80 11.15 13.49 -4.70
CA LEU A 80 11.15 12.20 -4.03
C LEU A 80 12.38 11.40 -4.49
N ILE A 81 13.05 10.77 -3.53
CA ILE A 81 14.05 9.74 -3.77
C ILE A 81 13.71 8.49 -2.94
N THR A 82 13.85 7.33 -3.57
CA THR A 82 13.55 6.03 -2.96
C THR A 82 14.84 5.29 -2.69
N GLY A 83 15.07 4.94 -1.42
CA GLY A 83 16.14 4.06 -0.98
C GLY A 83 15.62 2.65 -0.73
N LEU A 84 16.28 1.66 -1.32
CA LEU A 84 15.96 0.24 -1.17
C LEU A 84 17.07 -0.45 -0.38
N SER A 85 16.77 -0.99 0.80
CA SER A 85 17.68 -1.81 1.60
C SER A 85 17.23 -3.26 1.60
N PRO A 86 17.86 -4.14 0.79
CA PRO A 86 17.50 -5.56 0.74
C PRO A 86 17.57 -6.23 2.12
N LYS A 87 18.49 -5.80 3.00
CA LYS A 87 18.68 -6.37 4.33
C LYS A 87 17.95 -5.63 5.45
N GLY A 88 17.28 -4.52 5.13
CA GLY A 88 16.71 -3.62 6.12
C GLY A 88 17.75 -2.75 6.83
N ILE A 89 17.27 -1.71 7.51
CA ILE A 89 18.04 -0.80 8.33
C ILE A 89 17.33 -0.70 9.68
N ASP A 90 18.09 -0.80 10.77
CA ASP A 90 17.56 -0.43 12.07
C ASP A 90 17.27 1.06 12.08
N TYR A 91 15.99 1.37 12.15
CA TYR A 91 15.44 2.71 12.05
C TYR A 91 14.66 3.06 13.32
N GLU A 92 14.76 2.24 14.37
CA GLU A 92 14.03 2.42 15.63
C GLU A 92 12.51 2.48 15.39
N ALA A 93 12.01 1.63 14.48
CA ALA A 93 10.59 1.52 14.19
C ALA A 93 9.82 0.96 15.40
N HIS A 94 8.64 1.49 15.68
CA HIS A 94 7.83 1.13 16.84
C HIS A 94 7.36 -0.34 16.85
N ASP A 95 7.33 -0.98 15.69
CA ASP A 95 6.97 -2.40 15.52
C ASP A 95 8.19 -3.34 15.53
N GLY A 96 9.40 -2.79 15.70
CA GLY A 96 10.66 -3.54 15.68
C GLY A 96 11.05 -4.11 14.30
N ILE A 97 10.31 -3.78 13.23
CA ILE A 97 10.61 -4.29 11.89
C ILE A 97 11.67 -3.38 11.23
N PRO A 98 12.80 -3.94 10.75
CA PRO A 98 13.80 -3.15 10.02
C PRO A 98 13.21 -2.47 8.78
N VAL A 99 13.57 -1.21 8.56
CA VAL A 99 13.11 -0.45 7.40
C VAL A 99 13.85 -0.92 6.15
N ARG A 100 13.11 -1.49 5.19
CA ARG A 100 13.63 -1.91 3.89
C ARG A 100 13.46 -0.85 2.81
N ILE A 101 12.50 0.08 2.94
CA ILE A 101 12.25 1.13 1.95
C ILE A 101 12.18 2.50 2.62
N ILE A 102 12.93 3.47 2.10
CA ILE A 102 12.94 4.86 2.58
C ILE A 102 12.48 5.77 1.45
N PHE A 103 11.40 6.52 1.67
CA PHE A 103 10.91 7.55 0.75
C PHE A 103 11.27 8.93 1.29
N LEU A 104 12.40 9.49 0.87
CA LEU A 104 12.82 10.83 1.29
C LEU A 104 12.16 11.90 0.41
N ILE A 105 11.36 12.77 1.02
CA ILE A 105 10.59 13.80 0.31
C ILE A 105 11.08 15.21 0.66
N LEU A 106 11.42 16.01 -0.35
CA LEU A 106 11.63 17.45 -0.22
C LEU A 106 10.44 18.20 -0.84
N ALA A 107 9.80 19.06 -0.05
CA ALA A 107 8.60 19.78 -0.46
C ALA A 107 8.82 21.28 -0.53
N GLY A 108 8.40 21.87 -1.64
CA GLY A 108 8.36 23.31 -1.85
C GLY A 108 7.28 24.03 -1.03
N LYS A 109 7.37 25.36 -1.01
CA LYS A 109 6.30 26.20 -0.43
C LYS A 109 4.99 25.97 -1.20
N ASN A 110 3.87 25.85 -0.49
CA ASN A 110 2.52 25.63 -1.04
C ASN A 110 2.25 24.24 -1.65
N LYS A 111 3.08 23.23 -1.37
CA LYS A 111 2.88 21.84 -1.85
C LYS A 111 2.27 20.89 -0.82
N GLU A 112 1.64 21.42 0.23
CA GLU A 112 1.14 20.62 1.36
C GLU A 112 0.06 19.59 0.97
N LYS A 113 -0.94 20.00 0.19
CA LYS A 113 -2.00 19.07 -0.27
C LYS A 113 -1.44 17.94 -1.13
N GLU A 114 -0.53 18.27 -2.05
CA GLU A 114 0.11 17.30 -2.95
C GLU A 114 1.04 16.35 -2.18
N TYR A 115 1.77 16.87 -1.19
CA TYR A 115 2.61 16.10 -0.28
C TYR A 115 1.80 15.09 0.53
N ILE A 116 0.72 15.51 1.19
CA ILE A 116 -0.13 14.61 1.99
C ILE A 116 -0.71 13.50 1.11
N LYS A 117 -1.15 13.85 -0.10
CA LYS A 117 -1.66 12.88 -1.06
C LYS A 117 -0.58 11.87 -1.50
N LEU A 118 0.64 12.34 -1.79
CA LEU A 118 1.77 11.47 -2.12
C LEU A 118 2.10 10.49 -0.98
N VAL A 119 2.14 10.97 0.27
CA VAL A 119 2.41 10.11 1.43
C VAL A 119 1.33 9.04 1.58
N ALA A 120 0.05 9.40 1.45
CA ALA A 120 -1.06 8.45 1.52
C ALA A 120 -0.94 7.35 0.45
N GLU A 121 -0.59 7.72 -0.79
CA GLU A 121 -0.43 6.79 -1.90
C GLU A 121 0.81 5.89 -1.75
N LEU A 122 1.92 6.41 -1.22
CA LEU A 122 3.10 5.60 -0.89
C LEU A 122 2.78 4.54 0.18
N VAL A 123 2.05 4.94 1.22
CA VAL A 123 1.60 4.01 2.26
C VAL A 123 0.62 2.98 1.68
N LYS A 124 -0.31 3.40 0.82
CA LYS A 124 -1.24 2.51 0.13
C LYS A 124 -0.49 1.50 -0.74
N PHE A 125 0.42 1.94 -1.60
CA PHE A 125 1.27 1.10 -2.45
C PHE A 125 1.96 -0.02 -1.66
N VAL A 126 2.64 0.36 -0.57
CA VAL A 126 3.35 -0.59 0.28
C VAL A 126 2.40 -1.60 0.93
N LYS A 127 1.24 -1.13 1.44
CA LYS A 127 0.24 -1.99 2.11
C LYS A 127 -0.45 -2.94 1.14
N THR A 128 -0.86 -2.42 -0.01
CA THR A 128 -1.72 -3.11 -0.97
C THR A 128 -0.98 -4.29 -1.59
N GLU A 129 0.34 -4.22 -1.77
CA GLU A 129 1.13 -5.29 -2.40
C GLU A 129 2.01 -6.11 -1.44
N ASN A 130 2.19 -5.70 -0.17
CA ASN A 130 3.23 -6.25 0.71
C ASN A 130 4.60 -6.28 0.00
N ILE A 131 4.90 -5.26 -0.81
CA ILE A 131 6.07 -5.20 -1.71
C ILE A 131 7.37 -5.54 -0.99
N ILE A 132 7.42 -5.25 0.30
CA ILE A 132 8.56 -5.45 1.19
C ILE A 132 8.89 -6.92 1.38
N LEU A 133 8.00 -7.85 1.06
CA LEU A 133 8.27 -9.29 1.06
C LEU A 133 8.79 -9.78 -0.29
N HIS A 134 8.64 -8.99 -1.36
CA HIS A 134 9.05 -9.36 -2.71
C HIS A 134 10.52 -9.00 -2.93
N ASP A 135 11.45 -9.93 -2.67
CA ASP A 135 12.89 -9.66 -2.83
C ASP A 135 13.29 -9.18 -4.23
N ASN A 136 12.48 -9.45 -5.25
CA ASN A 136 12.72 -8.99 -6.61
C ASN A 136 12.75 -7.45 -6.73
N ILE A 137 11.93 -6.71 -5.95
CA ILE A 137 11.91 -5.24 -6.03
C ILE A 137 13.22 -4.62 -5.55
N PHE A 138 13.99 -5.35 -4.74
CA PHE A 138 15.25 -4.87 -4.16
C PHE A 138 16.46 -5.15 -5.06
N LYS A 139 16.28 -5.82 -6.21
CA LYS A 139 17.37 -6.16 -7.13
C LYS A 139 17.78 -5.02 -8.05
N SER A 140 16.86 -4.13 -8.42
CA SER A 140 17.12 -3.02 -9.34
C SER A 140 16.06 -1.91 -9.25
N ALA A 141 16.40 -0.73 -9.77
CA ALA A 141 15.46 0.38 -9.89
C ALA A 141 14.31 0.04 -10.86
N GLU A 142 14.62 -0.71 -11.92
CA GLU A 142 13.66 -1.16 -12.92
C GLU A 142 12.58 -2.05 -12.30
N ASN A 143 12.98 -3.04 -11.48
CA ASN A 143 12.04 -3.95 -10.83
C ASN A 143 11.11 -3.21 -9.86
N PHE A 144 11.65 -2.25 -9.10
CA PHE A 144 10.83 -1.41 -8.23
C PHE A 144 9.85 -0.55 -9.05
N MET A 145 10.30 0.07 -10.14
CA MET A 145 9.43 0.88 -11.00
C MET A 145 8.36 0.07 -11.70
N GLU A 146 8.63 -1.18 -12.06
CA GLU A 146 7.63 -2.09 -12.62
C GLU A 146 6.49 -2.32 -11.62
N CYS A 147 6.82 -2.59 -10.37
CA CYS A 147 5.88 -2.73 -9.26
C CYS A 147 5.06 -1.43 -9.04
N VAL A 148 5.70 -0.26 -9.02
CA VAL A 148 4.99 1.03 -8.93
C VAL A 148 4.04 1.26 -10.11
N LYS A 149 4.46 0.92 -11.34
CA LYS A 149 3.60 1.04 -12.53
C LYS A 149 2.44 0.03 -12.50
N SER A 150 2.65 -1.14 -11.93
CA SER A 150 1.59 -2.13 -11.71
C SER A 150 0.50 -1.55 -10.80
N PHE A 151 0.93 -0.95 -9.67
CA PHE A 151 0.07 -0.26 -8.72
C PHE A 151 -0.75 0.86 -9.38
N ASP A 152 -0.12 1.73 -10.18
CA ASP A 152 -0.81 2.85 -10.83
C ASP A 152 -1.88 2.48 -11.85
N ASN A 153 -1.69 1.35 -12.51
CA ASN A 153 -2.62 0.91 -13.55
C ASN A 153 -3.85 0.19 -12.95
N ASP A 154 -3.98 0.12 -11.62
CA ASP A 154 -4.94 -0.77 -10.92
C ASP A 154 -4.92 -2.20 -11.52
N LYS A 155 -3.78 -2.59 -12.12
CA LYS A 155 -3.61 -3.89 -12.73
C LYS A 155 -3.18 -4.84 -11.64
N MET A 156 -4.17 -5.33 -10.91
CA MET A 156 -4.09 -6.69 -10.39
C MET A 156 -3.67 -7.59 -11.56
N PRO A 157 -2.49 -8.22 -11.50
CA PRO A 157 -2.06 -9.07 -12.59
C PRO A 157 -2.98 -10.30 -12.60
N GLY A 158 -3.73 -10.44 -13.70
CA GLY A 158 -4.49 -11.64 -14.04
C GLY A 158 -5.72 -11.99 -13.20
N LEU A 159 -6.37 -11.05 -12.51
CA LEU A 159 -7.63 -11.38 -11.83
C LEU A 159 -8.81 -11.30 -12.79
N SER A 160 -9.57 -12.38 -12.96
CA SER A 160 -10.80 -12.32 -13.76
C SER A 160 -11.78 -11.29 -13.20
N SER A 161 -12.62 -10.70 -14.07
CA SER A 161 -13.67 -9.76 -13.66
C SER A 161 -14.54 -10.32 -12.53
N LYS A 162 -14.78 -11.64 -12.53
CA LYS A 162 -15.49 -12.33 -11.46
C LYS A 162 -14.77 -12.23 -10.11
N LEU A 163 -13.47 -12.47 -10.07
CA LEU A 163 -12.70 -12.42 -8.82
C LEU A 163 -12.55 -10.97 -8.33
N GLN A 164 -12.44 -9.99 -9.24
CA GLN A 164 -12.45 -8.57 -8.88
C GLN A 164 -13.75 -8.17 -8.20
N ASN A 165 -14.90 -8.61 -8.72
CA ASN A 165 -16.19 -8.35 -8.11
C ASN A 165 -16.29 -8.96 -6.70
N ILE A 166 -15.71 -10.13 -6.45
CA ILE A 166 -15.70 -10.73 -5.10
C ILE A 166 -14.84 -9.92 -4.13
N LEU A 167 -13.64 -9.51 -4.54
CA LEU A 167 -12.76 -8.72 -3.68
C LEU A 167 -13.37 -7.35 -3.38
N ARG A 168 -13.97 -6.69 -4.37
CA ARG A 168 -14.69 -5.42 -4.18
C ARG A 168 -15.89 -5.58 -3.26
N TYR A 169 -16.62 -6.71 -3.36
CA TYR A 169 -17.72 -7.02 -2.46
C TYR A 169 -17.26 -7.13 -1.00
N GLU A 170 -16.13 -7.82 -0.76
CA GLU A 170 -15.49 -7.90 0.56
C GLU A 170 -15.07 -6.53 1.10
N GLU A 171 -14.47 -5.67 0.27
CA GLU A 171 -14.09 -4.30 0.66
C GLU A 171 -15.30 -3.49 1.12
N LEU A 172 -16.38 -3.47 0.33
CA LEU A 172 -17.61 -2.74 0.65
C LEU A 172 -18.23 -3.22 1.97
N LEU A 173 -18.27 -4.53 2.21
CA LEU A 173 -18.77 -5.08 3.48
C LEU A 173 -17.94 -4.62 4.68
N ASN A 174 -16.61 -4.58 4.54
CA ASN A 174 -15.71 -4.14 5.60
C ASN A 174 -15.81 -2.63 5.85
N GLU A 175 -15.96 -1.84 4.79
CA GLU A 175 -16.17 -0.39 4.87
C GLU A 175 -17.49 -0.06 5.58
N ILE A 176 -18.60 -0.69 5.16
CA ILE A 176 -19.90 -0.56 5.80
C ILE A 176 -19.81 -0.97 7.29
N ASN A 177 -19.17 -2.09 7.62
CA ASN A 177 -19.03 -2.55 9.01
C ASN A 177 -18.21 -1.55 9.85
N THR A 178 -17.18 -0.94 9.27
CA THR A 178 -16.36 0.09 9.95
C THR A 178 -17.19 1.33 10.22
N LEU A 179 -17.90 1.85 9.21
CA LEU A 179 -18.75 3.04 9.34
C LEU A 179 -19.89 2.83 10.36
N ASN A 180 -20.52 1.65 10.38
CA ASN A 180 -21.56 1.37 11.38
C ASN A 180 -21.04 1.42 12.83
N LYS A 181 -19.75 1.13 13.06
CA LYS A 181 -19.14 1.23 14.40
C LYS A 181 -18.83 2.67 14.81
N GLU A 182 -18.77 3.60 13.86
CA GLU A 182 -18.54 5.02 14.12
C GLU A 182 -19.81 5.78 14.52
N ILE A 183 -20.99 5.19 14.25
CA ILE A 183 -22.27 5.73 14.70
C ILE A 183 -22.34 5.62 16.22
N THR A 184 -22.54 6.75 16.89
CA THR A 184 -22.66 6.83 18.36
C THR A 184 -23.83 7.73 18.76
N ASP A 185 -24.45 7.49 19.91
CA ASP A 185 -25.66 8.22 20.33
C ASP A 185 -25.47 9.73 20.52
N ASN A 186 -24.23 10.23 20.55
CA ASN A 186 -23.90 11.61 20.96
C ASN A 186 -23.63 12.59 19.81
N ASP A 187 -23.75 12.20 18.53
CA ASP A 187 -23.44 13.07 17.38
C ASP A 187 -24.40 12.88 16.20
N GLU A 188 -25.59 13.48 16.27
CA GLU A 188 -26.65 13.35 15.26
C GLU A 188 -26.23 13.82 13.85
N ASN A 189 -25.43 14.89 13.75
CA ASN A 189 -25.02 15.43 12.45
C ASN A 189 -23.98 14.54 11.77
N ASN A 190 -23.03 14.01 12.53
CA ASN A 190 -22.06 13.04 12.00
C ASN A 190 -22.76 11.72 11.64
N ASN A 191 -23.67 11.23 12.49
CA ASN A 191 -24.46 10.02 12.22
C ASN A 191 -25.26 10.12 10.93
N ARG A 192 -25.86 11.28 10.63
CA ARG A 192 -26.58 11.50 9.37
C ARG A 192 -25.66 11.35 8.17
N THR A 193 -24.48 11.99 8.20
CA THR A 193 -23.50 11.93 7.11
C THR A 193 -23.00 10.50 6.89
N ILE A 194 -22.69 9.78 7.98
CA ILE A 194 -22.26 8.38 7.94
C ILE A 194 -23.37 7.50 7.36
N THR A 195 -24.63 7.72 7.75
CA THR A 195 -25.78 6.94 7.27
C THR A 195 -26.04 7.14 5.77
N GLU A 196 -25.90 8.38 5.28
CA GLU A 196 -25.99 8.70 3.85
C GLU A 196 -24.90 7.95 3.06
N HIS A 197 -23.66 7.96 3.54
CA HIS A 197 -22.55 7.23 2.94
C HIS A 197 -22.79 5.70 2.93
N ILE A 198 -23.23 5.12 4.05
CA ILE A 198 -23.57 3.69 4.15
C ILE A 198 -24.65 3.33 3.12
N THR A 199 -25.61 4.22 2.87
CA THR A 199 -26.68 3.99 1.90
C THR A 199 -26.13 3.91 0.47
N GLU A 200 -25.18 4.77 0.11
CA GLU A 200 -24.49 4.72 -1.19
C GLU A 200 -23.70 3.43 -1.36
N LEU A 201 -22.90 3.04 -0.35
CA LEU A 201 -22.14 1.79 -0.39
C LEU A 201 -23.04 0.56 -0.49
N LYS A 202 -24.18 0.53 0.23
CA LYS A 202 -25.17 -0.56 0.12
C LYS A 202 -25.75 -0.67 -1.29
N LYS A 203 -25.95 0.46 -1.98
CA LYS A 203 -26.41 0.47 -3.37
C LYS A 203 -25.35 -0.09 -4.32
N GLU A 204 -24.09 0.26 -4.12
CA GLU A 204 -22.97 -0.32 -4.87
C GLU A 204 -22.88 -1.85 -4.62
N LEU A 205 -22.97 -2.27 -3.37
CA LEU A 205 -22.97 -3.68 -2.96
C LEU A 205 -24.10 -4.46 -3.64
N GLU A 206 -25.32 -3.89 -3.69
CA GLU A 206 -26.47 -4.50 -4.35
C GLU A 206 -26.25 -4.65 -5.86
N ASN A 207 -25.70 -3.63 -6.53
CA ASN A 207 -25.38 -3.71 -7.95
C ASN A 207 -24.33 -4.79 -8.23
N LEU A 208 -23.28 -4.85 -7.42
CA LEU A 208 -22.22 -5.85 -7.55
C LEU A 208 -22.75 -7.27 -7.31
N SER A 209 -23.69 -7.43 -6.37
CA SER A 209 -24.32 -8.73 -6.09
C SER A 209 -25.05 -9.30 -7.31
N LYS A 210 -25.58 -8.45 -8.19
CA LYS A 210 -26.29 -8.86 -9.42
C LYS A 210 -25.33 -9.35 -10.52
N GLU A 211 -24.05 -8.98 -10.43
CA GLU A 211 -23.00 -9.43 -11.36
C GLU A 211 -22.32 -10.74 -10.92
N ILE A 212 -22.57 -11.18 -9.69
CA ILE A 212 -22.03 -12.43 -9.15
C ILE A 212 -23.07 -13.54 -9.32
N ASP A 213 -22.64 -14.71 -9.80
CA ASP A 213 -23.52 -15.88 -9.90
C ASP A 213 -24.20 -16.17 -8.55
N ARG A 214 -25.50 -16.48 -8.57
CA ARG A 214 -26.31 -16.66 -7.35
C ARG A 214 -25.73 -17.71 -6.41
N SER A 215 -25.27 -18.86 -6.94
CA SER A 215 -24.72 -19.94 -6.12
C SER A 215 -23.40 -19.54 -5.45
N LEU A 216 -22.59 -18.76 -6.18
CA LEU A 216 -21.35 -18.19 -5.69
C LEU A 216 -21.60 -17.12 -4.62
N LEU A 217 -22.57 -16.23 -4.84
CA LEU A 217 -22.97 -15.20 -3.89
C LEU A 217 -23.44 -15.83 -2.56
N GLU A 218 -24.30 -16.84 -2.61
CA GLU A 218 -24.75 -17.57 -1.41
C GLU A 218 -23.58 -18.18 -0.63
N ARG A 219 -22.56 -18.71 -1.33
CA ARG A 219 -21.35 -19.24 -0.70
C ARG A 219 -20.51 -18.14 -0.07
N ILE A 220 -20.34 -17.00 -0.74
CA ILE A 220 -19.61 -15.84 -0.23
C ILE A 220 -20.27 -15.27 1.02
N LEU A 221 -21.59 -15.12 1.02
CA LEU A 221 -22.34 -14.62 2.18
C LEU A 221 -22.15 -15.51 3.41
N ARG A 222 -22.15 -16.85 3.24
CA ARG A 222 -21.84 -17.78 4.33
C ARG A 222 -20.43 -17.60 4.89
N LEU A 223 -19.45 -17.30 4.03
CA LEU A 223 -18.08 -17.01 4.48
C LEU A 223 -18.00 -15.67 5.22
N ALA A 224 -18.68 -14.65 4.72
CA ALA A 224 -18.73 -13.34 5.34
C ALA A 224 -19.29 -13.40 6.76
N GLU A 225 -20.41 -14.11 6.95
CA GLU A 225 -21.00 -14.33 8.27
C GLU A 225 -20.03 -15.10 9.19
N LYS A 226 -19.44 -16.19 8.70
CA LYS A 226 -18.54 -17.05 9.47
C LYS A 226 -17.23 -16.37 9.87
N PHE A 227 -16.69 -15.50 9.02
CA PHE A 227 -15.34 -14.94 9.15
C PHE A 227 -15.32 -13.41 9.22
N ASN A 228 -16.40 -12.80 9.71
CA ASN A 228 -16.53 -11.35 9.90
C ASN A 228 -16.11 -10.56 8.64
N ASN A 229 -16.81 -10.81 7.55
CA ASN A 229 -16.62 -10.26 6.20
C ASN A 229 -15.29 -10.61 5.52
N SER A 230 -14.39 -11.36 6.16
CA SER A 230 -13.22 -11.88 5.47
C SER A 230 -13.62 -13.04 4.55
N ILE A 231 -13.64 -12.80 3.24
CA ILE A 231 -14.15 -13.76 2.25
C ILE A 231 -12.99 -14.39 1.46
N SER A 232 -11.92 -13.63 1.25
CA SER A 232 -10.78 -14.03 0.45
C SER A 232 -9.51 -14.28 1.26
N ALA A 233 -8.56 -15.01 0.68
CA ALA A 233 -7.22 -15.22 1.21
C ALA A 233 -6.18 -15.21 0.09
N ARG A 234 -5.05 -14.53 0.33
CA ARG A 234 -3.94 -14.50 -0.62
C ARG A 234 -3.22 -15.84 -0.60
N ILE A 235 -2.76 -16.33 -1.75
CA ILE A 235 -1.74 -17.36 -1.81
C ILE A 235 -0.37 -16.68 -1.66
N PHE A 236 0.36 -17.00 -0.60
CA PHE A 236 1.70 -16.48 -0.29
C PHE A 236 2.63 -17.64 0.05
N ASN A 237 3.79 -17.74 -0.61
CA ASN A 237 4.71 -18.88 -0.51
C ASN A 237 3.97 -20.22 -0.64
N ASP A 238 3.16 -20.35 -1.69
CA ASP A 238 2.31 -21.51 -1.98
C ASP A 238 1.31 -21.88 -0.87
N SER A 239 1.07 -20.99 0.11
CA SER A 239 0.18 -21.23 1.25
C SER A 239 -0.98 -20.23 1.29
N CYS A 240 -2.14 -20.68 1.75
CA CYS A 240 -3.27 -19.80 2.08
C CYS A 240 -2.87 -18.86 3.22
N SER A 241 -2.98 -17.54 3.02
CA SER A 241 -2.58 -16.54 4.03
C SER A 241 -3.45 -16.52 5.29
N TYR A 242 -4.59 -17.23 5.28
CA TYR A 242 -5.52 -17.27 6.40
C TYR A 242 -5.32 -18.50 7.29
N CYS A 243 -5.28 -19.71 6.71
CA CYS A 243 -5.19 -20.96 7.47
C CYS A 243 -3.88 -21.73 7.25
N PHE A 244 -2.96 -21.19 6.44
CA PHE A 244 -1.64 -21.78 6.16
C PHE A 244 -1.68 -23.15 5.46
N SER A 245 -2.85 -23.63 5.02
CA SER A 245 -2.92 -24.82 4.17
C SER A 245 -2.27 -24.54 2.83
N GLN A 246 -1.52 -25.51 2.30
CA GLN A 246 -0.89 -25.43 0.99
C GLN A 246 -1.87 -25.89 -0.10
N PRO A 247 -2.38 -25.01 -0.98
CA PRO A 247 -3.17 -25.44 -2.14
C PRO A 247 -2.27 -26.23 -3.11
N SER A 248 -2.88 -27.14 -3.86
CA SER A 248 -2.19 -27.90 -4.89
C SER A 248 -1.69 -27.00 -6.03
N ALA A 249 -0.67 -27.47 -6.77
CA ALA A 249 -0.17 -26.76 -7.94
C ALA A 249 -1.25 -26.50 -9.00
N ILE A 250 -2.26 -27.38 -9.10
CA ILE A 250 -3.41 -27.22 -10.01
C ILE A 250 -4.28 -26.05 -9.56
N GLU A 251 -4.62 -25.98 -8.27
CA GLU A 251 -5.40 -24.88 -7.69
C GLU A 251 -4.69 -23.54 -7.87
N ILE A 252 -3.38 -23.49 -7.60
CA ILE A 252 -2.55 -22.30 -7.80
C ILE A 252 -2.59 -21.88 -9.28
N ASN A 253 -2.45 -22.82 -10.21
CA ASN A 253 -2.49 -22.53 -11.64
C ASN A 253 -3.89 -22.03 -12.09
N ASN A 254 -4.97 -22.58 -11.54
CA ASN A 254 -6.33 -22.14 -11.83
C ASN A 254 -6.57 -20.72 -11.32
N VAL A 255 -6.07 -20.38 -10.12
CA VAL A 255 -6.08 -19.00 -9.63
C VAL A 255 -5.33 -18.06 -10.58
N LYS A 256 -4.14 -18.45 -11.08
CA LYS A 256 -3.37 -17.67 -12.07
C LYS A 256 -4.09 -17.48 -13.40
N LYS A 257 -4.98 -18.41 -13.78
CA LYS A 257 -5.85 -18.30 -14.95
C LYS A 257 -7.09 -17.44 -14.71
N GLY A 258 -7.26 -16.91 -13.49
CA GLY A 258 -8.41 -16.12 -13.09
C GLY A 258 -9.65 -16.94 -12.71
N GLU A 259 -9.52 -18.24 -12.49
CA GLU A 259 -10.65 -19.06 -12.01
C GLU A 259 -10.95 -18.77 -10.53
N ILE A 260 -12.22 -18.93 -10.14
CA ILE A 260 -12.60 -18.87 -8.73
C ILE A 260 -12.24 -20.19 -8.07
N VAL A 261 -11.18 -20.17 -7.27
CA VAL A 261 -10.73 -21.33 -6.49
C VAL A 261 -10.96 -21.04 -5.02
N PHE A 262 -11.43 -22.05 -4.28
CA PHE A 262 -11.63 -21.94 -2.84
C PHE A 262 -10.59 -22.78 -2.11
N CYS A 263 -10.06 -22.26 -1.01
CA CYS A 263 -9.21 -23.01 -0.11
C CYS A 263 -9.96 -24.22 0.45
N VAL A 264 -9.40 -25.42 0.27
CA VAL A 264 -10.00 -26.67 0.79
C VAL A 264 -10.09 -26.73 2.32
N SER A 265 -9.27 -25.94 3.02
CA SER A 265 -9.22 -25.92 4.48
C SER A 265 -10.17 -24.87 5.08
N CYS A 266 -10.02 -23.59 4.73
CA CYS A 266 -10.85 -22.53 5.32
C CYS A 266 -12.06 -22.14 4.47
N GLY A 267 -12.14 -22.62 3.24
CA GLY A 267 -13.24 -22.32 2.33
C GLY A 267 -13.20 -20.94 1.69
N LYS A 268 -12.24 -20.08 2.00
CA LYS A 268 -12.09 -18.72 1.44
C LYS A 268 -11.71 -18.74 -0.04
N VAL A 269 -12.08 -17.69 -0.76
CA VAL A 269 -11.70 -17.51 -2.16
C VAL A 269 -10.20 -17.20 -2.24
N LEU A 270 -9.45 -18.02 -2.96
CA LEU A 270 -8.02 -17.85 -3.15
C LEU A 270 -7.75 -16.83 -4.26
N TYR A 271 -6.80 -15.94 -4.02
CA TYR A 271 -6.27 -15.05 -5.03
C TYR A 271 -4.75 -15.02 -4.98
N ILE A 272 -4.14 -14.77 -6.13
CA ILE A 272 -2.72 -14.45 -6.25
C ILE A 272 -2.65 -12.98 -6.58
N LYS A 273 -1.67 -12.32 -5.98
CA LYS A 273 -1.29 -10.96 -6.33
C LYS A 273 0.17 -11.05 -6.74
N ASP A 274 0.43 -11.01 -8.04
CA ASP A 274 1.82 -10.98 -8.54
C ASP A 274 2.52 -9.72 -8.02
#